data_AF-A0A1V3PB21-F1
#
_entry.id   AF-A0A1V3PB21-F1
#
_cell.length_a   1.000
_cell.length_b   1.000
_cell.length_c   1.000
_cell.angle_alpha   90.00
_cell.angle_beta   90.00
_cell.angle_gamma   90.00
#
_symmetry.space_group_name_H-M   'P 1'
#
loop_
_entity.id
_entity.type
_entity.pdbx_description
1 polymer ?
#
loop_
_entity_poly.entity_id
_entity_poly.type
_entity_poly.pdbx_seq_one_letter_code
_entity_poly.pdbx_strand_id
1 'polypeptide(L)'
;MFAFDWLADPSAWAGLLTLVVLEIVLGIDNLVFVAILADKLPAQQRDRGRLLGLGLALVMRLLLLAVMSWLVRLTAPILAWHGFALSWRDIILLLGGTFLLFKATLELHERLEGGDEHGESSRAKARFWLAVAQIVALDLVFSLDSVITAVGMVDHLAIMMIAVVIAMILMIGASKPLTAFINARPTVVILCLSFLLMIGFSLVAEGFGFHIPKGYLYAAIGFSIMIEAFNQTMRRNRRRSLFSSSRTLRDRTAQAVLRLLGAGGEDEEDVPVAVDAATESGGAMFGKDELVMVQGVLDLAHRPVRSIMTPRPEISWIDPREDAEKLRAEVTASSHHWLPVAGDDLDQLIGVATSRDLLASLLEHGRIDTDAVVRKPMSVLESLSVLRLIEEFRRSSLQVALVVDEYGSVLGLVTPADVLEVIAGEFPDEHSGDPAAVQESDGAWLLDASLDLRRVEHLLGHRLSSDDGFASLAGYVLQQLGRLPVAGDRFTSEGLQFEVVAMDGARIERLRVVPAAG
;
A
#
# COMPACT_ATOMS: atom_id res chain seq x y z
N MET A 1 -39.38 26.09 38.00
CA MET A 1 -39.26 25.01 36.99
C MET A 1 -37.85 24.41 36.92
N PHE A 2 -36.83 25.01 37.56
CA PHE A 2 -35.54 24.37 37.84
C PHE A 2 -35.38 24.22 39.36
N ALA A 3 -36.07 23.24 39.94
CA ALA A 3 -35.87 22.91 41.34
C ALA A 3 -34.66 21.98 41.42
N PHE A 4 -33.61 22.40 42.12
CA PHE A 4 -32.37 21.65 42.33
C PHE A 4 -32.47 20.69 43.53
N ASP A 5 -33.69 20.46 44.03
CA ASP A 5 -33.97 19.63 45.20
C ASP A 5 -33.58 18.16 44.99
N TRP A 6 -33.42 17.73 43.72
CA TRP A 6 -32.96 16.38 43.36
C TRP A 6 -31.46 16.15 43.59
N LEU A 7 -30.63 17.19 43.78
CA LEU A 7 -29.17 17.03 43.98
C LEU A 7 -28.83 16.21 45.23
N ALA A 8 -29.71 16.22 46.23
CA ALA A 8 -29.56 15.47 47.48
C ALA A 8 -30.09 14.03 47.39
N ASP A 9 -30.76 13.64 46.30
CA ASP A 9 -31.35 12.31 46.11
C ASP A 9 -30.40 11.39 45.31
N PRO A 10 -29.87 10.30 45.91
CA PRO A 10 -29.03 9.34 45.21
C PRO A 10 -29.69 8.68 43.99
N SER A 11 -31.03 8.56 43.99
CA SER A 11 -31.77 7.96 42.87
C SER A 11 -31.75 8.85 41.61
N ALA A 12 -31.73 10.17 41.80
CA ALA A 12 -31.64 11.14 40.72
C ALA A 12 -30.29 11.07 39.99
N TRP A 13 -29.20 10.82 40.74
CA TRP A 13 -27.86 10.61 40.17
C TRP A 13 -27.76 9.30 39.40
N ALA A 14 -28.39 8.23 39.88
CA ALA A 14 -28.48 6.97 39.14
C ALA A 14 -29.26 7.15 37.83
N GLY A 15 -30.40 7.84 37.88
CA GLY A 15 -31.19 8.18 36.68
C GLY A 15 -30.41 9.04 35.69
N LEU A 16 -29.67 10.04 36.17
CA LEU A 16 -28.77 10.86 35.34
C LEU A 16 -27.73 9.99 34.63
N LEU A 17 -27.06 9.10 35.36
CA LEU A 17 -26.05 8.21 34.80
C LEU A 17 -26.64 7.27 33.75
N THR A 18 -27.80 6.66 34.03
CA THR A 18 -28.48 5.78 33.08
C THR A 18 -28.87 6.53 31.81
N LEU A 19 -29.40 7.75 31.93
CA LEU A 19 -29.72 8.59 30.78
C LEU A 19 -28.47 8.96 29.97
N VAL A 20 -27.38 9.34 30.63
CA VAL A 20 -26.12 9.64 29.92
C VAL A 20 -25.63 8.42 29.14
N VAL A 21 -25.65 7.23 29.74
CA VAL A 21 -25.25 5.99 29.06
C VAL A 21 -26.15 5.69 27.88
N LEU A 22 -27.48 5.77 28.07
CA LEU A 22 -28.45 5.50 27.01
C LEU A 22 -28.28 6.48 25.85
N GLU A 23 -28.10 7.78 26.12
CA GLU A 23 -27.92 8.79 25.08
C GLU A 23 -26.58 8.69 24.36
N ILE A 24 -25.54 8.19 25.02
CA ILE A 24 -24.28 7.86 24.34
C ILE A 24 -24.48 6.67 23.41
N VAL A 25 -25.08 5.57 23.90
CA VAL A 25 -25.30 4.35 23.10
C VAL A 25 -26.16 4.65 21.87
N LEU A 26 -27.28 5.36 22.05
CA LEU A 26 -28.15 5.81 20.96
C LEU A 26 -27.51 6.90 20.09
N GLY A 27 -26.55 7.66 20.64
CA GLY A 27 -25.86 8.76 19.96
C GLY A 27 -24.70 8.32 19.07
N ILE A 28 -24.21 7.09 19.19
CA ILE A 28 -23.11 6.56 18.34
C ILE A 28 -23.50 6.57 16.87
N ASP A 29 -24.74 6.19 16.54
CA ASP A 29 -25.23 6.16 15.15
C ASP A 29 -25.28 7.55 14.53
N ASN A 30 -25.65 8.56 15.31
CA ASN A 30 -25.60 9.95 14.89
C ASN A 30 -24.17 10.43 14.64
N LEU A 31 -23.22 10.01 15.48
CA LEU A 31 -21.81 10.36 15.34
C LEU A 31 -21.19 9.74 14.07
N VAL A 32 -21.57 8.51 13.76
CA VAL A 32 -21.22 7.81 12.52
C VAL A 32 -21.71 8.60 11.30
N PHE A 33 -22.95 9.08 11.32
CA PHE A 33 -23.50 9.87 10.22
C PHE A 33 -22.75 11.20 10.02
N VAL A 34 -22.47 11.89 11.12
CA VAL A 34 -21.66 13.11 11.11
C VAL A 34 -20.28 12.85 10.51
N ALA A 35 -19.65 11.72 10.82
CA ALA A 35 -18.36 11.34 10.24
C ALA A 35 -18.43 11.15 8.71
N ILE A 36 -19.46 10.44 8.22
CA ILE A 36 -19.66 10.17 6.79
C ILE A 36 -19.88 11.48 6.01
N LEU A 37 -20.72 12.39 6.51
CA LEU A 37 -21.01 13.65 5.83
C LEU A 37 -19.87 14.66 5.93
N ALA A 38 -19.18 14.71 7.06
CA ALA A 38 -18.02 15.56 7.22
C ALA A 38 -16.88 15.15 6.27
N ASP A 39 -16.80 13.88 5.87
CA ASP A 39 -15.80 13.40 4.90
C ASP A 39 -16.04 13.97 3.49
N LYS A 40 -17.29 14.27 3.11
CA LYS A 40 -17.61 14.95 1.84
C LYS A 40 -17.22 16.44 1.81
N LEU A 41 -16.80 17.01 2.94
CA LEU A 41 -16.33 18.39 3.02
C LEU A 41 -14.82 18.49 2.70
N PRO A 42 -14.35 19.63 2.17
CA PRO A 42 -12.93 19.89 2.01
C PRO A 42 -12.18 19.72 3.34
N ALA A 43 -10.94 19.21 3.29
CA ALA A 43 -10.15 18.88 4.48
C ALA A 43 -10.08 20.03 5.50
N GLN A 44 -9.98 21.29 5.06
CA GLN A 44 -9.93 22.45 5.97
C GLN A 44 -11.26 22.77 6.69
N GLN A 45 -12.40 22.25 6.20
CA GLN A 45 -13.74 22.57 6.72
C GLN A 45 -14.39 21.44 7.51
N ARG A 46 -13.86 20.21 7.45
CA ARG A 46 -14.46 19.02 8.09
C ARG A 46 -14.68 19.19 9.59
N ASP A 47 -13.65 19.65 10.30
CA ASP A 47 -13.71 19.87 11.75
C ASP A 47 -14.74 20.95 12.12
N ARG A 48 -14.82 22.04 11.33
CA ARG A 48 -15.81 23.09 11.54
C ARG A 48 -17.22 22.61 11.27
N GLY A 49 -17.43 21.85 10.19
CA GLY A 49 -18.73 21.27 9.83
C GLY A 49 -19.23 20.31 10.91
N ARG A 50 -18.34 19.47 11.44
CA ARG A 50 -18.65 18.54 12.55
C ARG A 50 -19.04 19.28 13.83
N LEU A 51 -18.24 20.25 14.26
CA LEU A 51 -18.51 21.02 15.48
C LEU A 51 -19.79 21.85 15.36
N LEU A 52 -20.01 22.49 14.21
CA LEU A 52 -21.25 23.23 13.95
C LEU A 52 -22.46 22.30 13.89
N GLY A 53 -22.36 21.17 13.20
CA GLY A 53 -23.43 20.18 13.11
C GLY A 53 -23.82 19.63 14.49
N LEU A 54 -22.84 19.18 15.28
CA LEU A 54 -23.07 18.67 16.64
C LEU A 54 -23.56 19.76 17.61
N GLY A 55 -23.05 21.00 17.47
CA GLY A 55 -23.51 22.14 18.26
C GLY A 55 -24.96 22.50 17.94
N LEU A 56 -25.35 22.54 16.67
CA LEU A 56 -26.73 22.76 16.24
C LEU A 56 -27.64 21.60 16.66
N ALA A 57 -27.16 20.36 16.58
CA ALA A 57 -27.88 19.18 17.07
C ALA A 57 -28.17 19.27 18.58
N LEU A 58 -27.20 19.70 19.39
CA LEU A 58 -27.42 19.94 20.83
C LEU A 58 -28.55 20.92 21.08
N VAL A 59 -28.52 22.07 20.39
CA VAL A 59 -29.55 23.10 20.51
C VAL A 59 -30.91 22.52 20.14
N MET A 60 -31.00 21.77 19.03
CA MET A 60 -32.22 21.12 18.61
C MET A 60 -32.73 20.11 19.66
N ARG A 61 -31.87 19.27 20.24
CA ARG A 61 -32.27 18.33 21.31
C ARG A 61 -32.81 19.05 22.54
N LEU A 62 -32.15 20.12 22.98
CA LEU A 62 -32.62 20.92 24.11
C LEU A 62 -33.97 21.60 23.81
N LEU A 63 -34.19 22.06 22.57
CA LEU A 63 -35.48 22.59 22.14
C LEU A 63 -36.58 21.52 22.16
N LEU A 64 -36.29 20.31 21.66
CA LEU A 64 -37.25 19.19 21.70
C LEU A 64 -37.63 18.82 23.14
N LEU A 65 -36.65 18.80 24.06
CA LEU A 65 -36.89 18.59 25.49
C LEU A 65 -37.67 19.73 26.14
N ALA A 66 -37.39 20.98 25.79
CA ALA A 66 -38.13 22.12 26.34
C ALA A 66 -39.62 22.09 25.91
N VAL A 67 -39.89 21.60 24.70
CA VAL A 67 -41.23 21.47 24.11
C VAL A 67 -41.85 20.08 24.36
N MET A 68 -41.26 19.29 25.26
CA MET A 68 -41.62 17.90 25.59
C MET A 68 -43.12 17.69 25.87
N SER A 69 -43.78 18.63 26.58
CA SER A 69 -45.23 18.53 26.85
C SER A 69 -46.07 18.52 25.56
N TRP A 70 -45.63 19.22 24.52
CA TRP A 70 -46.25 19.19 23.21
C TRP A 70 -45.85 17.94 22.41
N LEU A 71 -44.60 17.49 22.57
CA LEU A 71 -44.09 16.28 21.93
C LEU A 71 -44.87 15.02 22.34
N VAL A 72 -45.23 14.90 23.63
CA VAL A 72 -46.10 13.80 24.11
C VAL A 72 -47.47 13.83 23.42
N ARG A 73 -48.02 15.02 23.10
CA ARG A 73 -49.29 15.13 22.36
C ARG A 73 -49.17 14.69 20.90
N LEU A 74 -47.96 14.68 20.32
CA LEU A 74 -47.74 14.17 18.97
C LEU A 74 -47.91 12.65 18.87
N THR A 75 -47.98 11.94 20.01
CA THR A 75 -48.33 10.51 20.07
C THR A 75 -49.83 10.25 20.01
N ALA A 76 -50.68 11.28 20.17
CA ALA A 76 -52.11 11.14 20.05
C ALA A 76 -52.51 10.86 18.59
N PRO A 77 -53.47 9.93 18.34
CA PRO A 77 -53.87 9.57 17.00
C PRO A 77 -54.64 10.73 16.35
N ILE A 78 -54.20 11.13 15.15
CA ILE A 78 -54.81 12.19 14.34
C ILE A 78 -55.88 11.60 13.41
N LEU A 79 -55.58 10.41 12.88
CA LEU A 79 -56.45 9.68 11.97
C LEU A 79 -56.52 8.23 12.43
N ALA A 80 -57.74 7.73 12.64
CA ALA A 80 -57.99 6.32 12.93
C ALA A 80 -58.84 5.74 11.79
N TRP A 81 -58.26 4.84 10.99
CA TRP A 81 -58.99 4.16 9.91
C TRP A 81 -58.70 2.66 9.96
N HIS A 82 -59.75 1.85 10.08
CA HIS A 82 -59.69 0.37 10.08
C HIS A 82 -58.64 -0.23 11.05
N GLY A 83 -58.61 0.24 12.30
CA GLY A 83 -57.70 -0.28 13.34
C GLY A 83 -56.27 0.25 13.28
N PHE A 84 -55.93 1.07 12.27
CA PHE A 84 -54.68 1.79 12.17
C PHE A 84 -54.86 3.21 12.69
N ALA A 85 -54.08 3.58 13.72
CA ALA A 85 -54.12 4.90 14.34
C ALA A 85 -52.80 5.63 14.03
N LEU A 86 -52.87 6.68 13.21
CA LEU A 86 -51.70 7.43 12.75
C LEU A 86 -51.52 8.69 13.60
N SER A 87 -50.38 8.82 14.26
CA SER A 87 -49.99 10.00 15.04
C SER A 87 -48.94 10.86 14.30
N TRP A 88 -48.68 12.09 14.78
CA TRP A 88 -47.67 12.97 14.18
C TRP A 88 -46.27 12.39 14.37
N ARG A 89 -46.04 11.69 15.49
CA ARG A 89 -44.83 10.92 15.72
C ARG A 89 -44.63 9.91 14.61
N ASP A 90 -45.66 9.13 14.30
CA ASP A 90 -45.54 8.04 13.31
C ASP A 90 -45.24 8.58 11.91
N ILE A 91 -45.81 9.75 11.55
CA ILE A 91 -45.47 10.47 10.31
C ILE A 91 -43.99 10.87 10.28
N ILE A 92 -43.46 11.41 11.38
CA ILE A 92 -42.05 11.80 11.46
C ILE A 92 -41.14 10.57 11.35
N LEU A 93 -41.49 9.46 12.00
CA LEU A 93 -40.75 8.19 11.92
C LEU A 93 -40.78 7.62 10.50
N LEU A 94 -41.93 7.63 9.82
CA LEU A 94 -42.07 7.17 8.43
C LEU A 94 -41.24 8.03 7.46
N LEU A 95 -41.34 9.36 7.55
CA LEU A 95 -40.59 10.26 6.68
C LEU A 95 -39.09 10.17 6.95
N GLY A 96 -38.70 10.18 8.22
CA GLY A 96 -37.30 10.08 8.64
C GLY A 96 -36.67 8.74 8.29
N GLY A 97 -37.37 7.64 8.56
CA GLY A 97 -36.94 6.30 8.20
C GLY A 97 -36.84 6.09 6.69
N THR A 98 -37.80 6.57 5.91
CA THR A 98 -37.74 6.51 4.44
C THR A 98 -36.60 7.36 3.89
N PHE A 99 -36.39 8.56 4.45
CA PHE A 99 -35.27 9.41 4.09
C PHE A 99 -33.92 8.74 4.40
N LEU A 100 -33.80 8.09 5.56
CA LEU A 100 -32.63 7.33 5.96
C LEU A 100 -32.37 6.16 5.02
N LEU A 101 -33.39 5.36 4.70
CA LEU A 101 -33.27 4.24 3.77
C LEU A 101 -32.77 4.73 2.40
N PHE A 102 -33.42 5.76 1.85
CA PHE A 102 -33.04 6.33 0.56
C PHE A 102 -31.60 6.86 0.56
N LYS A 103 -31.22 7.63 1.59
CA LYS A 103 -29.88 8.20 1.69
C LYS A 103 -28.80 7.14 1.94
N ALA A 104 -29.07 6.15 2.81
CA ALA A 104 -28.17 5.05 3.08
C ALA A 104 -27.91 4.22 1.83
N THR A 105 -28.97 3.88 1.06
CA THR A 105 -28.85 3.13 -0.19
C THR A 105 -28.08 3.91 -1.25
N LEU A 106 -28.35 5.20 -1.43
CA LEU A 106 -27.60 6.04 -2.37
C LEU A 106 -26.11 6.13 -1.99
N GLU A 107 -25.82 6.38 -0.71
CA GLU A 107 -24.44 6.48 -0.24
C GLU A 107 -23.70 5.14 -0.37
N LEU A 108 -24.39 4.03 -0.10
CA LEU A 108 -23.82 2.68 -0.26
C LEU A 108 -23.51 2.38 -1.73
N HIS A 109 -24.39 2.77 -2.65
CA HIS A 109 -24.19 2.60 -4.09
C HIS A 109 -23.03 3.44 -4.62
N GLU A 110 -22.97 4.74 -4.26
CA GLU A 110 -21.89 5.66 -4.63
C GLU A 110 -20.51 5.14 -4.16
N ARG A 111 -20.46 4.54 -2.96
CA ARG A 111 -19.25 3.93 -2.38
C ARG A 111 -18.85 2.61 -3.06
N LEU A 112 -19.80 1.85 -3.61
CA LEU A 112 -19.57 0.57 -4.28
C LEU A 112 -19.14 0.73 -5.74
N GLU A 113 -19.67 1.74 -6.43
CA GLU A 113 -19.34 1.99 -7.85
C GLU A 113 -18.04 2.79 -8.04
N GLY A 114 -17.34 3.13 -6.95
CA GLY A 114 -16.05 3.81 -7.03
C GLY A 114 -16.16 5.23 -7.60
N GLY A 115 -17.22 5.95 -7.22
CA GLY A 115 -17.51 7.29 -7.75
C GLY A 115 -16.42 8.32 -7.44
N ASP A 116 -15.48 8.47 -8.36
CA ASP A 116 -14.68 9.68 -8.52
C ASP A 116 -15.52 10.72 -9.27
N GLU A 117 -16.03 11.71 -8.55
CA GLU A 117 -16.37 13.01 -9.14
C GLU A 117 -15.75 14.12 -8.30
N HIS A 118 -14.45 14.35 -8.50
CA HIS A 118 -13.79 15.61 -8.14
C HIS A 118 -14.25 16.73 -9.09
N GLY A 119 -15.52 17.14 -8.95
CA GLY A 119 -16.13 18.23 -9.72
C GLY A 119 -16.30 19.53 -8.92
N GLU A 120 -15.55 20.55 -9.32
CA GLU A 120 -15.74 22.00 -9.12
C GLU A 120 -15.72 22.63 -7.70
N SER A 121 -14.79 23.58 -7.53
CA SER A 121 -14.56 24.40 -6.33
C SER A 121 -15.59 25.52 -6.10
N SER A 122 -16.40 25.87 -7.11
CA SER A 122 -17.35 27.00 -7.05
C SER A 122 -18.54 26.75 -6.11
N ARG A 123 -18.87 25.48 -5.79
CA ARG A 123 -20.00 25.10 -4.92
C ARG A 123 -19.63 24.73 -3.48
N ALA A 124 -18.40 25.00 -3.03
CA ALA A 124 -17.93 24.55 -1.71
C ALA A 124 -18.77 25.07 -0.52
N LYS A 125 -19.20 26.34 -0.54
CA LYS A 125 -20.07 26.91 0.53
C LYS A 125 -21.47 26.29 0.54
N ALA A 126 -22.04 26.01 -0.62
CA ALA A 126 -23.35 25.37 -0.74
C ALA A 126 -23.28 23.92 -0.23
N ARG A 127 -22.24 23.18 -0.60
CA ARG A 127 -21.99 21.82 -0.09
C ARG A 127 -21.79 21.79 1.43
N PHE A 128 -21.09 22.79 1.99
CA PHE A 128 -20.92 22.92 3.44
C PHE A 128 -22.25 23.04 4.18
N TRP A 129 -23.08 24.03 3.82
CA TRP A 129 -24.37 24.25 4.48
C TRP A 129 -25.35 23.10 4.23
N LEU A 130 -25.31 22.47 3.06
CA LEU A 130 -26.10 21.28 2.77
C LEU A 130 -25.72 20.10 3.69
N ALA A 131 -24.42 19.86 3.91
CA ALA A 131 -23.97 18.80 4.82
C ALA A 131 -24.38 19.08 6.27
N VAL A 132 -24.21 20.30 6.75
CA VAL A 132 -24.63 20.71 8.10
C VAL A 132 -26.15 20.56 8.27
N ALA A 133 -26.94 20.97 7.27
CA ALA A 133 -28.39 20.81 7.29
C ALA A 133 -28.81 19.33 7.33
N GLN A 134 -28.14 18.46 6.58
CA GLN A 134 -28.41 17.01 6.61
C GLN A 134 -28.08 16.39 7.98
N ILE A 135 -26.98 16.80 8.62
CA ILE A 135 -26.63 16.37 9.99
C ILE A 135 -27.76 16.72 10.96
N VAL A 136 -28.22 17.97 10.94
CA VAL A 136 -29.27 18.43 11.86
C VAL A 136 -30.61 17.74 11.57
N ALA A 137 -30.96 17.56 10.30
CA ALA A 137 -32.20 16.88 9.91
C ALA A 137 -32.23 15.41 10.38
N LEU A 138 -31.09 14.73 10.34
CA LEU A 138 -31.00 13.34 10.78
C LEU A 138 -30.92 13.20 12.29
N ASP A 139 -30.21 14.09 12.98
CA ASP A 139 -30.29 14.13 14.44
C ASP A 139 -31.72 14.42 14.91
N LEU A 140 -32.50 15.25 14.21
CA LEU A 140 -33.92 15.46 14.53
C LEU A 140 -34.74 14.16 14.49
N VAL A 141 -34.54 13.34 13.44
CA VAL A 141 -35.25 12.05 13.30
C VAL A 141 -34.86 11.09 14.41
N PHE A 142 -33.56 10.96 14.71
CA PHE A 142 -33.07 10.04 15.75
C PHE A 142 -33.37 10.51 17.17
N SER A 143 -33.26 11.81 17.42
CA SER A 143 -33.49 12.41 18.74
C SER A 143 -34.95 12.34 19.16
N LEU A 144 -35.91 12.20 18.24
CA LEU A 144 -37.31 12.04 18.61
C LEU A 144 -37.53 10.76 19.43
N ASP A 145 -36.97 9.63 18.99
CA ASP A 145 -37.07 8.34 19.68
C ASP A 145 -36.26 8.32 21.00
N SER A 146 -35.06 8.92 21.00
CA SER A 146 -34.24 9.00 22.21
C SER A 146 -34.89 9.89 23.29
N VAL A 147 -35.47 11.04 22.89
CA VAL A 147 -36.22 11.92 23.79
C VAL A 147 -37.45 11.23 24.35
N ILE A 148 -38.25 10.53 23.53
CA ILE A 148 -39.43 9.78 24.00
C ILE A 148 -39.02 8.69 25.01
N THR A 149 -37.90 8.01 24.76
CA THR A 149 -37.37 6.99 25.68
C THR A 149 -36.92 7.63 27.00
N ALA A 150 -36.25 8.78 26.95
CA ALA A 150 -35.81 9.52 28.14
C ALA A 150 -36.99 10.03 29.00
N VAL A 151 -38.04 10.54 28.34
CA VAL A 151 -39.30 10.97 28.98
C VAL A 151 -39.93 9.85 29.79
N GLY A 152 -39.89 8.61 29.29
CA GLY A 152 -40.47 7.46 29.97
C GLY A 152 -39.66 6.96 31.18
N MET A 153 -38.46 7.49 31.41
CA MET A 153 -37.51 6.96 32.39
C MET A 153 -37.28 7.89 33.59
N VAL A 154 -37.30 9.21 33.39
CA VAL A 154 -37.00 10.19 34.46
C VAL A 154 -37.97 11.38 34.41
N ASP A 155 -38.60 11.67 35.54
CA ASP A 155 -39.65 12.70 35.65
C ASP A 155 -39.11 14.14 35.61
N HIS A 156 -37.83 14.33 35.92
CA HIS A 156 -37.22 15.65 36.04
C HIS A 156 -36.56 16.11 34.72
N LEU A 157 -37.19 17.10 34.07
CA LEU A 157 -36.67 17.74 32.85
C LEU A 157 -35.22 18.26 32.99
N ALA A 158 -34.87 18.79 34.16
CA ALA A 158 -33.52 19.28 34.43
C ALA A 158 -32.46 18.15 34.33
N ILE A 159 -32.78 16.95 34.83
CA ILE A 159 -31.88 15.79 34.77
C ILE A 159 -31.70 15.35 33.32
N MET A 160 -32.78 15.27 32.54
CA MET A 160 -32.72 14.94 31.12
C MET A 160 -31.86 15.93 30.33
N MET A 161 -32.04 17.24 30.55
CA MET A 161 -31.23 18.25 29.86
C MET A 161 -29.75 18.18 30.24
N ILE A 162 -29.43 17.99 31.52
CA ILE A 162 -28.05 17.81 31.97
C ILE A 162 -27.44 16.54 31.34
N ALA A 163 -28.19 15.44 31.29
CA ALA A 163 -27.74 14.20 30.65
C ALA A 163 -27.38 14.41 29.18
N VAL A 164 -28.26 15.07 28.41
CA VAL A 164 -28.03 15.36 26.99
C VAL A 164 -26.81 16.27 26.80
N VAL A 165 -26.63 17.30 27.63
CA VAL A 165 -25.46 18.17 27.56
C VAL A 165 -24.17 17.39 27.83
N ILE A 166 -24.14 16.57 28.89
CA ILE A 166 -22.97 15.75 29.24
C ILE A 166 -22.65 14.77 28.10
N ALA A 167 -23.66 14.03 27.62
CA ALA A 167 -23.51 13.08 26.53
C ALA A 167 -22.98 13.77 25.26
N MET A 168 -23.51 14.95 24.92
CA MET A 168 -23.07 15.69 23.75
C MET A 168 -21.62 16.21 23.87
N ILE A 169 -21.20 16.69 25.04
CA ILE A 169 -19.81 17.09 25.26
C ILE A 169 -18.86 15.90 25.02
N LEU A 170 -19.21 14.72 25.56
CA LEU A 170 -18.43 13.50 25.36
C LEU A 170 -18.42 13.08 23.87
N MET A 171 -19.56 13.16 23.18
CA MET A 171 -19.64 12.88 21.75
C MET A 171 -18.80 13.85 20.92
N ILE A 172 -18.82 15.15 21.22
CA ILE A 172 -17.98 16.14 20.55
C ILE A 172 -16.49 15.79 20.73
N GLY A 173 -16.07 15.42 21.95
CA GLY A 173 -14.70 14.96 22.21
C GLY A 173 -14.31 13.70 21.43
N ALA A 174 -15.21 12.72 21.36
CA ALA A 174 -15.00 11.46 20.63
C ALA A 174 -15.13 11.58 19.11
N SER A 175 -15.80 12.63 18.62
CA SER A 175 -16.18 12.79 17.22
C SER A 175 -14.99 12.81 16.25
N LYS A 176 -13.90 13.49 16.62
CA LYS A 176 -12.69 13.61 15.79
C LYS A 176 -11.96 12.28 15.58
N PRO A 177 -11.53 11.57 16.64
CA PRO A 177 -10.87 10.28 16.47
C PRO A 177 -11.79 9.24 15.82
N LEU A 178 -13.10 9.28 16.10
CA LEU A 178 -14.03 8.35 15.44
C LEU A 178 -14.12 8.62 13.94
N THR A 179 -14.23 9.89 13.52
CA THR A 179 -14.24 10.25 12.10
C THR A 179 -12.96 9.77 11.41
N ALA A 180 -11.79 10.01 12.00
CA ALA A 180 -10.53 9.55 11.45
C ALA A 180 -10.45 8.01 11.35
N PHE A 181 -10.98 7.30 12.34
CA PHE A 181 -11.02 5.84 12.35
C PHE A 181 -11.93 5.27 11.26
N ILE A 182 -13.13 5.84 11.10
CA ILE A 182 -14.10 5.43 10.07
C ILE A 182 -13.52 5.69 8.67
N ASN A 183 -12.95 6.88 8.43
CA ASN A 183 -12.43 7.25 7.12
C ASN A 183 -11.16 6.47 6.75
N ALA A 184 -10.41 5.96 7.74
CA ALA A 184 -9.25 5.10 7.50
C ALA A 184 -9.63 3.66 7.07
N ARG A 185 -10.90 3.25 7.22
CA ARG A 185 -11.34 1.85 7.02
C ARG A 185 -12.65 1.78 6.22
N PRO A 186 -12.61 1.59 4.89
CA PRO A 186 -13.81 1.52 4.05
C PRO A 186 -14.84 0.46 4.49
N THR A 187 -14.38 -0.67 5.04
CA THR A 187 -15.27 -1.73 5.56
C THR A 187 -16.11 -1.26 6.73
N VAL A 188 -15.58 -0.37 7.59
CA VAL A 188 -16.32 0.24 8.69
C VAL A 188 -17.39 1.20 8.16
N VAL A 189 -17.10 1.94 7.09
CA VAL A 189 -18.10 2.83 6.45
C VAL A 189 -19.29 2.03 5.93
N ILE A 190 -19.05 0.91 5.25
CA ILE A 190 -20.12 0.03 4.74
C ILE A 190 -20.93 -0.56 5.88
N LEU A 191 -20.27 -1.00 6.96
CA LEU A 191 -20.93 -1.50 8.17
C LEU A 191 -21.87 -0.44 8.78
N CYS A 192 -21.35 0.78 8.91
CA CYS A 192 -22.09 1.95 9.41
C CYS A 192 -23.32 2.29 8.55
N LEU A 193 -23.18 2.28 7.22
CA LEU A 193 -24.31 2.48 6.30
C LEU A 193 -25.35 1.35 6.39
N SER A 194 -24.89 0.12 6.67
CA SER A 194 -25.79 -1.03 6.87
C SER A 194 -26.59 -0.88 8.18
N PHE A 195 -25.98 -0.37 9.25
CA PHE A 195 -26.69 -0.05 10.49
C PHE A 195 -27.71 1.08 10.27
N LEU A 196 -27.32 2.10 9.51
CA LEU A 196 -28.22 3.21 9.14
C LEU A 196 -29.46 2.69 8.38
N LEU A 197 -29.27 1.75 7.45
CA LEU A 197 -30.35 1.09 6.73
C LEU A 197 -31.25 0.29 7.68
N MET A 198 -30.66 -0.46 8.61
CA MET A 198 -31.39 -1.26 9.59
C MET A 198 -32.24 -0.39 10.54
N ILE A 199 -31.67 0.71 11.04
CA ILE A 199 -32.39 1.66 11.89
C ILE A 199 -33.46 2.39 11.08
N GLY A 200 -33.15 2.82 9.85
CA GLY A 200 -34.13 3.40 8.94
C GLY A 200 -35.32 2.47 8.69
N PHE A 201 -35.07 1.18 8.48
CA PHE A 201 -36.11 0.16 8.37
C PHE A 201 -36.92 0.03 9.67
N SER A 202 -36.26 0.02 10.83
CA SER A 202 -36.96 -0.03 12.12
C SER A 202 -37.88 1.16 12.34
N LEU A 203 -37.44 2.37 12.00
CA LEU A 203 -38.25 3.59 12.11
C LEU A 203 -39.47 3.54 11.20
N VAL A 204 -39.32 3.04 9.97
CA VAL A 204 -40.45 2.83 9.06
C VAL A 204 -41.42 1.79 9.62
N ALA A 205 -40.92 0.67 10.13
CA ALA A 205 -41.73 -0.38 10.73
C ALA A 205 -42.53 0.15 11.95
N GLU A 206 -41.86 0.87 12.85
CA GLU A 206 -42.48 1.51 14.01
C GLU A 206 -43.52 2.57 13.62
N GLY A 207 -43.25 3.34 12.55
CA GLY A 207 -44.21 4.28 11.99
C GLY A 207 -45.46 3.62 11.39
N PHE A 208 -45.37 2.36 10.97
CA PHE A 208 -46.53 1.51 10.64
C PHE A 208 -47.10 0.74 11.85
N GLY A 209 -46.67 1.07 13.07
CA GLY A 209 -47.14 0.43 14.30
C GLY A 209 -46.52 -0.94 14.58
N PHE A 210 -45.60 -1.44 13.74
CA PHE A 210 -44.86 -2.66 13.98
C PHE A 210 -43.69 -2.37 14.92
N HIS A 211 -43.82 -2.79 16.17
CA HIS A 211 -42.77 -2.59 17.16
C HIS A 211 -41.71 -3.68 17.02
N ILE A 212 -40.51 -3.30 16.59
CA ILE A 212 -39.35 -4.19 16.55
C ILE A 212 -38.62 -4.05 17.89
N PRO A 213 -38.48 -5.14 18.68
CA PRO A 213 -37.72 -5.06 19.93
C PRO A 213 -36.27 -4.63 19.66
N LYS A 214 -35.87 -3.49 20.22
CA LYS A 214 -34.54 -2.88 19.99
C LYS A 214 -33.37 -3.84 20.30
N GLY A 215 -33.59 -4.82 21.17
CA GLY A 215 -32.61 -5.88 21.45
C GLY A 215 -32.18 -6.68 20.21
N TYR A 216 -33.07 -6.92 19.25
CA TYR A 216 -32.70 -7.60 17.99
C TYR A 216 -31.78 -6.74 17.13
N LEU A 217 -32.03 -5.44 17.06
CA LEU A 217 -31.17 -4.48 16.35
C LEU A 217 -29.79 -4.45 16.98
N TYR A 218 -29.71 -4.30 18.31
CA TYR A 218 -28.43 -4.27 19.01
C TYR A 218 -27.67 -5.58 18.92
N ALA A 219 -28.36 -6.73 18.92
CA ALA A 219 -27.72 -8.03 18.70
C ALA A 219 -27.14 -8.13 17.28
N ALA A 220 -27.87 -7.69 16.25
CA ALA A 220 -27.40 -7.70 14.87
C ALA A 220 -26.21 -6.74 14.66
N ILE A 221 -26.29 -5.53 15.22
CA ILE A 221 -25.21 -4.54 15.22
C ILE A 221 -23.97 -5.10 15.93
N GLY A 222 -24.12 -5.63 17.15
CA GLY A 222 -23.03 -6.20 17.94
C GLY A 222 -22.36 -7.39 17.26
N PHE A 223 -23.15 -8.30 16.67
CA PHE A 223 -22.63 -9.44 15.90
C PHE A 223 -21.85 -8.97 14.67
N SER A 224 -22.33 -7.96 13.96
CA SER A 224 -21.67 -7.41 12.78
C SER A 224 -20.36 -6.69 13.13
N ILE A 225 -20.32 -5.94 14.24
CA ILE A 225 -19.09 -5.36 14.79
C ILE A 225 -18.10 -6.46 15.17
N MET A 226 -18.56 -7.54 15.80
CA MET A 226 -17.70 -8.68 16.17
C MET A 226 -17.09 -9.36 14.94
N ILE A 227 -17.88 -9.63 13.90
CA ILE A 227 -17.38 -10.15 12.62
C ILE A 227 -16.35 -9.20 12.02
N GLU A 228 -16.65 -7.91 11.98
CA GLU A 228 -15.75 -6.92 11.39
C GLU A 228 -14.46 -6.80 12.21
N ALA A 229 -14.50 -6.93 13.54
CA ALA A 229 -13.31 -7.00 14.39
C ALA A 229 -12.45 -8.23 14.07
N PHE A 230 -13.06 -9.40 13.87
CA PHE A 230 -12.34 -10.59 13.43
C PHE A 230 -11.75 -10.42 12.03
N ASN A 231 -12.51 -9.87 11.10
CA ASN A 231 -12.07 -9.61 9.73
C ASN A 231 -10.87 -8.64 9.70
N GLN A 232 -10.94 -7.55 10.47
CA GLN A 232 -9.83 -6.61 10.63
C GLN A 232 -8.62 -7.24 11.30
N THR A 233 -8.82 -8.10 12.29
CA THR A 233 -7.73 -8.84 12.95
C THR A 233 -7.06 -9.82 11.99
N MET A 234 -7.84 -10.55 11.19
CA MET A 234 -7.35 -11.46 10.17
C MET A 234 -6.57 -10.69 9.09
N ARG A 235 -7.11 -9.58 8.58
CA ARG A 235 -6.41 -8.72 7.60
C ARG A 235 -5.12 -8.15 8.18
N ARG A 236 -5.12 -7.71 9.45
CA ARG A 236 -3.90 -7.24 10.13
C ARG A 236 -2.88 -8.37 10.29
N ASN A 237 -3.31 -9.58 10.61
CA ASN A 237 -2.42 -10.75 10.69
C ASN A 237 -1.91 -11.18 9.31
N ARG A 238 -2.72 -11.10 8.26
CA ARG A 238 -2.32 -11.41 6.88
C ARG A 238 -1.37 -10.37 6.32
N ARG A 239 -1.62 -9.08 6.59
CA ARG A 239 -0.68 -7.98 6.29
C ARG A 239 0.60 -8.10 7.11
N ARG A 240 0.52 -8.47 8.39
CA ARG A 240 1.69 -8.88 9.18
C ARG A 240 2.38 -10.10 8.58
N SER A 241 1.68 -11.08 8.01
CA SER A 241 2.31 -12.24 7.35
C SER A 241 3.01 -11.85 6.04
N LEU A 242 2.50 -10.86 5.31
CA LEU A 242 3.10 -10.34 4.08
C LEU A 242 4.27 -9.38 4.35
N PHE A 243 4.25 -8.63 5.47
CA PHE A 243 5.36 -7.80 5.95
C PHE A 243 6.28 -8.51 6.97
N SER A 244 5.91 -9.72 7.41
CA SER A 244 6.73 -10.68 8.16
C SER A 244 7.44 -11.63 7.19
N SER A 245 7.85 -11.12 6.03
CA SER A 245 9.15 -11.52 5.47
C SER A 245 10.32 -10.86 6.22
N SER A 246 10.10 -10.19 7.36
CA SER A 246 11.20 -9.81 8.25
C SER A 246 11.68 -11.02 9.06
N ARG A 247 12.68 -11.70 8.51
CA ARG A 247 13.66 -12.54 9.22
C ARG A 247 13.05 -13.63 10.09
N THR A 248 12.77 -14.77 9.49
CA THR A 248 12.61 -16.02 10.23
C THR A 248 13.76 -16.14 11.25
N LEU A 249 13.52 -16.77 12.41
CA LEU A 249 14.62 -17.12 13.35
C LEU A 249 15.79 -17.83 12.62
N ARG A 250 15.47 -18.49 11.50
CA ARG A 250 16.38 -19.11 10.52
C ARG A 250 17.25 -18.10 9.76
N ASP A 251 16.72 -16.96 9.35
CA ASP A 251 17.47 -15.89 8.67
C ASP A 251 18.43 -15.18 9.65
N ARG A 252 17.99 -14.97 10.91
CA ARG A 252 18.88 -14.46 11.98
C ARG A 252 19.98 -15.46 12.35
N THR A 253 19.66 -16.75 12.39
CA THR A 253 20.67 -17.79 12.64
C THR A 253 21.57 -17.98 11.42
N ALA A 254 21.05 -17.89 10.19
CA ALA A 254 21.85 -17.91 8.98
C ALA A 254 22.82 -16.73 8.93
N GLN A 255 22.36 -15.49 9.21
CA GLN A 255 23.23 -14.32 9.31
C GLN A 255 24.25 -14.44 10.45
N ALA A 256 23.87 -14.98 11.61
CA ALA A 256 24.81 -15.22 12.69
C ALA A 256 25.87 -16.28 12.33
N VAL A 257 25.46 -17.35 11.63
CA VAL A 257 26.36 -18.38 11.11
C VAL A 257 27.27 -17.82 10.01
N LEU A 258 26.75 -17.00 9.10
CA LEU A 258 27.53 -16.33 8.06
C LEU A 258 28.55 -15.34 8.65
N ARG A 259 28.16 -14.59 9.69
CA ARG A 259 29.10 -13.72 10.44
C ARG A 259 30.20 -14.54 11.13
N LEU A 260 29.89 -15.71 11.67
CA LEU A 260 30.88 -16.63 12.23
C LEU A 260 31.77 -17.30 11.16
N LEU A 261 31.25 -17.44 9.93
CA LEU A 261 31.98 -17.97 8.76
C LEU A 261 32.77 -16.89 8.00
N GLY A 262 32.81 -15.64 8.49
CA GLY A 262 33.66 -14.57 7.96
C GLY A 262 32.96 -13.51 7.12
N ALA A 263 31.63 -13.49 7.03
CA ALA A 263 30.85 -12.50 6.26
C ALA A 263 30.64 -11.16 7.01
N GLY A 264 31.56 -10.77 7.88
CA GLY A 264 31.46 -9.55 8.69
C GLY A 264 32.70 -8.67 8.54
N GLY A 265 32.63 -7.66 7.68
CA GLY A 265 33.61 -6.60 7.64
C GLY A 265 33.48 -5.71 6.42
N GLU A 266 32.76 -4.60 6.57
CA GLU A 266 33.07 -3.25 6.05
C GLU A 266 31.87 -2.32 6.34
N ASP A 267 31.70 -1.99 7.63
CA ASP A 267 31.14 -0.71 8.06
C ASP A 267 32.03 -0.24 9.22
N GLU A 268 32.94 0.68 8.92
CA GLU A 268 33.75 1.40 9.91
C GLU A 268 32.85 2.28 10.77
N GLU A 269 32.89 2.10 12.10
CA GLU A 269 33.09 3.18 13.08
C GLU A 269 33.25 2.57 14.50
N ASP A 270 34.46 2.73 15.04
CA ASP A 270 34.87 2.75 16.46
C ASP A 270 34.30 1.70 17.46
N VAL A 271 35.03 0.59 17.65
CA VAL A 271 35.21 0.00 18.99
C VAL A 271 36.58 -0.72 19.07
N PRO A 272 37.48 -0.36 20.01
CA PRO A 272 38.65 -1.18 20.30
C PRO A 272 38.26 -2.23 21.34
N VAL A 273 38.15 -3.50 20.93
CA VAL A 273 38.21 -4.62 21.88
C VAL A 273 39.26 -5.61 21.38
N ALA A 274 40.36 -5.61 22.10
CA ALA A 274 41.39 -6.62 22.03
C ALA A 274 40.80 -8.02 22.27
N VAL A 275 40.97 -8.91 21.30
CA VAL A 275 41.15 -10.34 21.56
C VAL A 275 42.23 -10.83 20.60
N ASP A 276 43.45 -10.83 21.10
CA ASP A 276 44.54 -11.62 20.56
C ASP A 276 44.35 -13.09 21.00
N ALA A 277 44.91 -14.02 20.24
CA ALA A 277 44.89 -15.48 20.40
C ALA A 277 43.72 -16.28 19.77
N ALA A 278 43.80 -16.48 18.45
CA ALA A 278 43.60 -17.79 17.82
C ALA A 278 44.28 -17.80 16.44
N THR A 279 45.57 -18.11 16.44
CA THR A 279 46.37 -18.38 15.25
C THR A 279 45.97 -19.72 14.62
N GLU A 280 46.10 -19.77 13.29
CA GLU A 280 46.41 -20.94 12.47
C GLU A 280 45.30 -21.96 12.17
N SER A 281 44.93 -22.01 10.88
CA SER A 281 44.08 -23.01 10.20
C SER A 281 42.59 -22.64 10.09
N GLY A 282 42.30 -21.69 9.21
CA GLY A 282 40.94 -21.38 8.79
C GLY A 282 40.92 -20.20 7.84
N GLY A 283 41.51 -20.34 6.65
CA GLY A 283 41.19 -19.41 5.56
C GLY A 283 39.68 -19.32 5.46
N ALA A 284 39.14 -18.11 5.24
CA ALA A 284 37.70 -17.88 5.10
C ALA A 284 37.09 -19.05 4.31
N MET A 285 36.24 -19.84 4.97
CA MET A 285 35.77 -21.12 4.41
C MET A 285 34.96 -20.91 3.12
N PHE A 286 34.51 -19.68 2.89
CA PHE A 286 33.86 -19.21 1.68
C PHE A 286 34.48 -17.90 1.19
N GLY A 287 34.64 -17.75 -0.13
CA GLY A 287 35.03 -16.49 -0.78
C GLY A 287 33.90 -15.46 -0.78
N LYS A 288 34.20 -14.18 -1.11
CA LYS A 288 33.21 -13.10 -1.21
C LYS A 288 32.07 -13.46 -2.18
N ASP A 289 32.39 -14.02 -3.34
CA ASP A 289 31.39 -14.41 -4.35
C ASP A 289 30.50 -15.57 -3.89
N GLU A 290 31.06 -16.54 -3.15
CA GLU A 290 30.30 -17.67 -2.60
C GLU A 290 29.32 -17.19 -1.51
N LEU A 291 29.72 -16.19 -0.71
CA LEU A 291 28.84 -15.56 0.27
C LEU A 291 27.66 -14.83 -0.39
N VAL A 292 27.89 -14.13 -1.51
CA VAL A 292 26.83 -13.50 -2.31
C VAL A 292 25.84 -14.56 -2.82
N MET A 293 26.34 -15.66 -3.38
CA MET A 293 25.49 -16.76 -3.83
C MET A 293 24.66 -17.39 -2.72
N VAL A 294 25.29 -17.65 -1.56
CA VAL A 294 24.58 -18.23 -0.39
C VAL A 294 23.50 -17.28 0.10
N GLN A 295 23.77 -15.98 0.15
CA GLN A 295 22.79 -14.98 0.55
C GLN A 295 21.63 -14.90 -0.46
N GLY A 296 21.91 -14.88 -1.76
CA GLY A 296 20.89 -14.88 -2.80
C GLY A 296 19.97 -16.11 -2.72
N VAL A 297 20.51 -17.30 -2.46
CA VAL A 297 19.71 -18.53 -2.25
C VAL A 297 18.81 -18.42 -1.02
N LEU A 298 19.28 -17.80 0.07
CA LEU A 298 18.46 -17.58 1.27
C LEU A 298 17.32 -16.58 1.00
N ASP A 299 17.58 -15.54 0.22
CA ASP A 299 16.60 -14.51 -0.14
C ASP A 299 15.47 -15.06 -1.03
N LEU A 300 15.76 -16.01 -1.91
CA LEU A 300 14.76 -16.66 -2.78
C LEU A 300 13.57 -17.28 -2.03
N ALA A 301 13.78 -17.78 -0.81
CA ALA A 301 12.76 -18.52 -0.07
C ALA A 301 11.52 -17.69 0.27
N HIS A 302 11.68 -16.37 0.39
CA HIS A 302 10.62 -15.44 0.81
C HIS A 302 10.33 -14.34 -0.21
N ARG A 303 10.98 -14.40 -1.38
CA ARG A 303 10.87 -13.40 -2.44
C ARG A 303 9.69 -13.73 -3.37
N PRO A 304 8.79 -12.76 -3.65
CA PRO A 304 7.71 -12.93 -4.63
C PRO A 304 8.20 -12.64 -6.05
N VAL A 305 7.53 -13.24 -7.04
CA VAL A 305 7.86 -13.08 -8.48
C VAL A 305 7.86 -11.60 -8.90
N ARG A 306 6.94 -10.78 -8.38
CA ARG A 306 6.90 -9.33 -8.69
C ARG A 306 8.20 -8.56 -8.46
N SER A 307 9.09 -9.07 -7.62
CA SER A 307 10.34 -8.38 -7.24
C SER A 307 11.56 -8.76 -8.08
N ILE A 308 11.35 -9.64 -9.06
CA ILE A 308 12.38 -10.14 -9.99
C ILE A 308 11.88 -10.08 -11.45
N MET A 309 10.64 -9.66 -11.68
CA MET A 309 10.06 -9.60 -13.02
C MET A 309 10.59 -8.38 -13.76
N THR A 310 10.72 -8.46 -15.08
CA THR A 310 10.78 -7.28 -15.94
C THR A 310 9.40 -6.62 -15.94
N PRO A 311 9.26 -5.39 -15.42
CA PRO A 311 7.97 -4.73 -15.32
C PRO A 311 7.47 -4.33 -16.71
N ARG A 312 6.14 -4.28 -16.89
CA ARG A 312 5.47 -3.97 -18.17
C ARG A 312 6.10 -2.83 -19.00
N PRO A 313 6.51 -1.66 -18.43
CA PRO A 313 7.08 -0.57 -19.22
C PRO A 313 8.43 -0.89 -19.86
N GLU A 314 9.16 -1.86 -19.32
CA GLU A 314 10.49 -2.27 -19.77
C GLU A 314 10.45 -3.44 -20.76
N ILE A 315 9.24 -3.96 -21.04
CA ILE A 315 9.07 -5.09 -21.95
C ILE A 315 9.13 -4.60 -23.39
N SER A 316 10.15 -5.04 -24.12
CA SER A 316 10.19 -4.96 -25.58
C SER A 316 9.29 -6.05 -26.17
N TRP A 317 8.32 -5.68 -27.02
CA TRP A 317 7.38 -6.58 -27.67
C TRP A 317 7.15 -6.16 -29.12
N ILE A 318 6.60 -7.06 -29.93
CA ILE A 318 6.46 -6.90 -31.38
C ILE A 318 5.00 -7.03 -31.81
N ASP A 319 4.55 -6.13 -32.69
CA ASP A 319 3.26 -6.23 -33.37
C ASP A 319 3.40 -6.90 -34.74
N PRO A 320 2.84 -8.11 -34.95
CA PRO A 320 2.99 -8.85 -36.20
C PRO A 320 2.29 -8.19 -37.41
N ARG A 321 1.50 -7.14 -37.19
CA ARG A 321 0.80 -6.37 -38.24
C ARG A 321 1.67 -5.25 -38.84
N GLU A 322 2.84 -4.98 -38.26
CA GLU A 322 3.77 -3.97 -38.77
C GLU A 322 4.46 -4.38 -40.07
N ASP A 323 5.09 -3.40 -40.73
CA ASP A 323 5.82 -3.62 -41.97
C ASP A 323 7.05 -4.51 -41.75
N ALA A 324 7.31 -5.42 -42.71
CA ALA A 324 8.36 -6.42 -42.61
C ALA A 324 9.78 -5.82 -42.49
N GLU A 325 10.05 -4.66 -43.08
CA GLU A 325 11.35 -4.00 -42.94
C GLU A 325 11.55 -3.46 -41.52
N LYS A 326 10.51 -2.85 -40.95
CA LYS A 326 10.51 -2.33 -39.57
C LYS A 326 10.68 -3.47 -38.57
N LEU A 327 9.91 -4.54 -38.75
CA LEU A 327 9.99 -5.75 -37.92
C LEU A 327 11.38 -6.39 -37.93
N ARG A 328 12.01 -6.49 -39.10
CA ARG A 328 13.38 -7.00 -39.18
C ARG A 328 14.36 -6.12 -38.43
N ALA A 329 14.22 -4.79 -38.54
CA ALA A 329 15.10 -3.85 -37.83
C ALA A 329 14.93 -3.98 -36.30
N GLU A 330 13.70 -4.04 -35.81
CA GLU A 330 13.40 -4.20 -34.38
C GLU A 330 13.88 -5.55 -33.82
N VAL A 331 13.61 -6.65 -34.53
CA VAL A 331 14.08 -8.00 -34.12
C VAL A 331 15.61 -8.09 -34.13
N THR A 332 16.28 -7.44 -35.09
CA THR A 332 17.75 -7.45 -35.20
C THR A 332 18.40 -6.57 -34.14
N ALA A 333 17.75 -5.46 -33.76
CA ALA A 333 18.22 -4.57 -32.70
C ALA A 333 18.00 -5.15 -31.29
N SER A 334 17.06 -6.07 -31.13
CA SER A 334 16.79 -6.71 -29.85
C SER A 334 17.85 -7.77 -29.51
N SER A 335 18.40 -7.67 -28.29
CA SER A 335 19.29 -8.68 -27.71
C SER A 335 18.52 -9.77 -26.93
N HIS A 336 17.19 -9.67 -26.84
CA HIS A 336 16.40 -10.57 -26.02
C HIS A 336 16.12 -11.90 -26.72
N HIS A 337 16.29 -13.00 -25.99
CA HIS A 337 16.00 -14.33 -26.52
C HIS A 337 14.50 -14.54 -26.76
N TRP A 338 13.65 -14.06 -25.85
CA TRP A 338 12.19 -14.14 -25.95
C TRP A 338 11.60 -12.77 -26.22
N LEU A 339 10.76 -12.68 -27.25
CA LEU A 339 10.01 -11.48 -27.59
C LEU A 339 8.51 -11.79 -27.51
N PRO A 340 7.76 -11.09 -26.65
CA PRO A 340 6.31 -11.10 -26.67
C PRO A 340 5.79 -10.59 -28.01
N VAL A 341 4.80 -11.28 -28.56
CA VAL A 341 4.08 -10.91 -29.78
C VAL A 341 2.66 -10.53 -29.37
N ALA A 342 2.30 -9.27 -29.55
CA ALA A 342 1.04 -8.68 -29.10
C ALA A 342 0.43 -7.81 -30.21
N GLY A 343 -0.86 -7.46 -30.06
CA GLY A 343 -1.56 -6.55 -30.96
C GLY A 343 -1.33 -5.08 -30.61
N ASP A 344 -2.40 -4.31 -30.41
CA ASP A 344 -2.30 -2.86 -30.12
C ASP A 344 -1.77 -2.56 -28.71
N ASP A 345 -1.84 -3.53 -27.81
CA ASP A 345 -1.39 -3.43 -26.43
C ASP A 345 -0.94 -4.81 -25.92
N LEU A 346 -0.08 -4.82 -24.91
CA LEU A 346 0.46 -6.03 -24.30
C LEU A 346 -0.63 -6.90 -23.65
N ASP A 347 -1.77 -6.33 -23.25
CA ASP A 347 -2.93 -7.09 -22.77
C ASP A 347 -3.60 -7.93 -23.88
N GLN A 348 -3.35 -7.58 -25.15
CA GLN A 348 -3.74 -8.38 -26.32
C GLN A 348 -2.60 -9.31 -26.76
N LEU A 349 -1.99 -10.00 -25.80
CA LEU A 349 -0.88 -10.89 -26.08
C LEU A 349 -1.32 -12.13 -26.88
N ILE A 350 -0.66 -12.36 -28.01
CA ILE A 350 -0.82 -13.56 -28.84
C ILE A 350 0.06 -14.69 -28.27
N GLY A 351 1.30 -14.38 -27.90
CA GLY A 351 2.21 -15.28 -27.19
C GLY A 351 3.64 -14.77 -27.17
N VAL A 352 4.61 -15.68 -27.11
CA VAL A 352 6.05 -15.37 -27.18
C VAL A 352 6.71 -16.15 -28.31
N ALA A 353 7.72 -15.56 -28.92
CA ALA A 353 8.55 -16.19 -29.93
C ALA A 353 10.03 -15.88 -29.69
N THR A 354 10.92 -16.69 -30.26
CA THR A 354 12.35 -16.37 -30.21
C THR A 354 12.71 -15.39 -31.32
N SER A 355 13.68 -14.52 -31.07
CA SER A 355 14.20 -13.59 -32.09
C SER A 355 14.65 -14.32 -33.37
N ARG A 356 15.29 -15.48 -33.21
CA ARG A 356 15.69 -16.36 -34.32
C ARG A 356 14.51 -16.85 -35.16
N ASP A 357 13.46 -17.35 -34.52
CA ASP A 357 12.33 -17.93 -35.25
C ASP A 357 11.49 -16.84 -35.92
N LEU A 358 11.37 -15.65 -35.29
CA LEU A 358 10.77 -14.46 -35.88
C LEU A 358 11.54 -14.00 -37.13
N LEU A 359 12.87 -13.91 -37.04
CA LEU A 359 13.71 -13.52 -38.17
C LEU A 359 13.63 -14.54 -39.32
N ALA A 360 13.64 -15.83 -39.00
CA ALA A 360 13.48 -16.90 -40.01
C ALA A 360 12.14 -16.77 -40.75
N SER A 361 11.05 -16.52 -40.03
CA SER A 361 9.72 -16.33 -40.62
C SER A 361 9.67 -15.10 -41.54
N LEU A 362 10.25 -13.98 -41.10
CA LEU A 362 10.35 -12.74 -41.88
C LEU A 362 11.21 -12.86 -43.15
N LEU A 363 12.22 -13.72 -43.14
CA LEU A 363 13.08 -14.00 -44.30
C LEU A 363 12.40 -14.92 -45.30
N GLU A 364 11.69 -15.95 -44.84
CA GLU A 364 11.06 -16.95 -45.70
C GLU A 364 9.71 -16.51 -46.27
N HIS A 365 8.86 -15.87 -45.44
CA HIS A 365 7.48 -15.55 -45.78
C HIS A 365 7.22 -14.06 -46.00
N GLY A 366 8.19 -13.19 -45.67
CA GLY A 366 8.02 -11.74 -45.70
C GLY A 366 7.05 -11.20 -44.64
N ARG A 367 6.62 -12.03 -43.69
CA ARG A 367 5.72 -11.70 -42.58
C ARG A 367 5.93 -12.69 -41.43
N ILE A 368 5.51 -12.34 -40.23
CA ILE A 368 5.53 -13.27 -39.09
C ILE A 368 4.32 -14.21 -39.22
N ASP A 369 4.59 -15.50 -39.42
CA ASP A 369 3.57 -16.54 -39.29
C ASP A 369 3.35 -16.87 -37.81
N THR A 370 2.33 -16.26 -37.22
CA THR A 370 2.02 -16.39 -35.79
C THR A 370 1.71 -17.83 -35.39
N ASP A 371 1.04 -18.60 -36.26
CA ASP A 371 0.60 -19.97 -35.93
C ASP A 371 1.79 -20.94 -35.91
N ALA A 372 2.77 -20.71 -36.78
CA ALA A 372 3.97 -21.54 -36.86
C ALA A 372 4.94 -21.25 -35.71
N VAL A 373 5.17 -19.96 -35.42
CA VAL A 373 6.33 -19.49 -34.63
C VAL A 373 5.97 -19.10 -33.20
N VAL A 374 4.77 -18.58 -32.96
CA VAL A 374 4.39 -18.09 -31.63
C VAL A 374 3.95 -19.25 -30.74
N ARG A 375 4.37 -19.20 -29.47
CA ARG A 375 4.02 -20.18 -28.44
C ARG A 375 3.42 -19.47 -27.24
N LYS A 376 2.44 -20.09 -26.59
CA LYS A 376 1.80 -19.49 -25.41
C LYS A 376 2.65 -19.75 -24.17
N PRO A 377 3.20 -18.70 -23.51
CA PRO A 377 3.94 -18.89 -22.27
C PRO A 377 2.99 -19.23 -21.13
N MET A 378 3.54 -19.76 -20.04
CA MET A 378 2.75 -19.97 -18.82
C MET A 378 2.45 -18.65 -18.12
N SER A 379 1.33 -18.56 -17.41
CA SER A 379 0.96 -17.39 -16.63
C SER A 379 1.08 -17.69 -15.14
N VAL A 380 1.67 -16.76 -14.39
CA VAL A 380 1.86 -16.85 -12.95
C VAL A 380 1.36 -15.57 -12.26
N LEU A 381 0.82 -15.72 -11.05
CA LEU A 381 0.39 -14.57 -10.26
C LEU A 381 1.60 -13.82 -9.69
N GLU A 382 1.51 -12.49 -9.58
CA GLU A 382 2.58 -11.63 -9.02
C GLU A 382 3.04 -12.02 -7.60
N SER A 383 2.14 -12.65 -6.83
CA SER A 383 2.37 -13.10 -5.46
C SER A 383 3.03 -14.47 -5.35
N LEU A 384 3.23 -15.20 -6.46
CA LEU A 384 3.86 -16.52 -6.45
C LEU A 384 5.28 -16.41 -5.86
N SER A 385 5.73 -17.44 -5.14
CA SER A 385 7.12 -17.45 -4.63
C SER A 385 8.10 -17.87 -5.71
N VAL A 386 9.31 -17.32 -5.68
CA VAL A 386 10.34 -17.66 -6.70
C VAL A 386 10.70 -19.15 -6.67
N LEU A 387 10.73 -19.79 -5.50
CA LEU A 387 10.93 -21.25 -5.41
C LEU A 387 9.85 -22.05 -6.14
N ARG A 388 8.58 -21.63 -6.06
CA ARG A 388 7.51 -22.25 -6.82
C ARG A 388 7.63 -21.93 -8.31
N LEU A 389 8.03 -20.72 -8.67
CA LEU A 389 8.32 -20.36 -10.06
C LEU A 389 9.40 -21.28 -10.68
N ILE A 390 10.45 -21.63 -9.93
CA ILE A 390 11.48 -22.59 -10.38
C ILE A 390 10.86 -23.98 -10.62
N GLU A 391 9.97 -24.46 -9.74
CA GLU A 391 9.25 -25.73 -9.94
C GLU A 391 8.38 -25.70 -11.20
N GLU A 392 7.72 -24.56 -11.46
CA GLU A 392 6.92 -24.36 -12.66
C GLU A 392 7.78 -24.32 -13.93
N PHE A 393 8.91 -23.61 -13.93
CA PHE A 393 9.86 -23.61 -15.04
C PHE A 393 10.44 -25.00 -15.32
N ARG A 394 10.64 -25.84 -14.29
CA ARG A 394 11.07 -27.23 -14.47
C ARG A 394 10.03 -28.12 -15.16
N ARG A 395 8.75 -27.73 -15.12
CA ARG A 395 7.63 -28.48 -15.72
C ARG A 395 7.24 -27.93 -17.09
N SER A 396 7.42 -26.62 -17.29
CA SER A 396 7.16 -25.94 -18.55
C SER A 396 8.24 -26.25 -19.58
N SER A 397 7.84 -26.43 -20.84
CA SER A 397 8.78 -26.52 -21.96
C SER A 397 9.32 -25.15 -22.38
N LEU A 398 8.59 -24.07 -22.04
CA LEU A 398 8.99 -22.69 -22.31
C LEU A 398 9.59 -22.08 -21.05
N GLN A 399 10.84 -21.63 -21.14
CA GLN A 399 11.57 -20.98 -20.04
C GLN A 399 11.27 -19.47 -19.96
N VAL A 400 9.99 -19.12 -20.02
CA VAL A 400 9.48 -17.75 -19.88
C VAL A 400 8.05 -17.80 -19.36
N ALA A 401 7.73 -16.91 -18.43
CA ALA A 401 6.42 -16.80 -17.82
C ALA A 401 5.91 -15.36 -17.85
N LEU A 402 4.61 -15.20 -18.06
CA LEU A 402 3.92 -13.93 -17.88
C LEU A 402 3.49 -13.76 -16.45
N VAL A 403 3.75 -12.60 -15.89
CA VAL A 403 3.27 -12.21 -14.57
C VAL A 403 1.97 -11.45 -14.73
N VAL A 404 0.91 -11.93 -14.09
CA VAL A 404 -0.43 -11.34 -14.16
C VAL A 404 -0.98 -10.99 -12.78
N ASP A 405 -1.92 -10.04 -12.75
CA ASP A 405 -2.72 -9.72 -11.57
C ASP A 405 -3.87 -10.73 -11.37
N GLU A 406 -4.70 -10.53 -10.35
CA GLU A 406 -5.87 -11.37 -10.09
C GLU A 406 -6.99 -11.27 -11.14
N TYR A 407 -6.94 -10.25 -12.00
CA TYR A 407 -7.91 -9.98 -13.06
C TYR A 407 -7.43 -10.47 -14.44
N GLY A 408 -6.18 -10.93 -14.53
CA GLY A 408 -5.56 -11.46 -15.75
C GLY A 408 -4.80 -10.43 -16.58
N SER A 409 -4.61 -9.20 -16.09
CA SER A 409 -3.84 -8.15 -16.77
C SER A 409 -2.34 -8.45 -16.71
N VAL A 410 -1.59 -8.14 -17.76
CA VAL A 410 -0.14 -8.38 -17.79
C VAL A 410 0.57 -7.29 -16.99
N LEU A 411 1.32 -7.72 -15.96
CA LEU A 411 2.15 -6.85 -15.11
C LEU A 411 3.63 -6.89 -15.50
N GLY A 412 4.09 -8.01 -16.03
CA GLY A 412 5.50 -8.23 -16.32
C GLY A 412 5.80 -9.56 -17.03
N LEU A 413 7.08 -9.79 -17.31
CA LEU A 413 7.61 -11.09 -17.75
C LEU A 413 8.69 -11.55 -16.76
N VAL A 414 8.92 -12.85 -16.69
CA VAL A 414 10.01 -13.41 -15.89
C VAL A 414 10.61 -14.63 -16.58
N THR A 415 11.93 -14.79 -16.46
CA THR A 415 12.74 -15.86 -17.02
C THR A 415 13.60 -16.52 -15.94
N PRO A 416 14.19 -17.71 -16.20
CA PRO A 416 15.17 -18.29 -15.30
C PRO A 416 16.43 -17.43 -15.10
N ALA A 417 16.76 -16.53 -16.04
CA ALA A 417 17.92 -15.65 -15.90
C ALA A 417 17.71 -14.67 -14.74
N ASP A 418 16.53 -14.08 -14.62
CA ASP A 418 16.16 -13.16 -13.54
C ASP A 418 16.21 -13.87 -12.16
N VAL A 419 15.93 -15.17 -12.13
CA VAL A 419 16.08 -15.98 -10.92
C VAL A 419 17.55 -16.19 -10.57
N LEU A 420 18.40 -16.43 -11.57
CA LEU A 420 19.84 -16.58 -11.37
C LEU A 420 20.48 -15.26 -10.94
N GLU A 421 19.99 -14.13 -11.43
CA GLU A 421 20.50 -12.79 -11.07
C GLU A 421 20.33 -12.51 -9.57
N VAL A 422 19.23 -12.98 -8.97
CA VAL A 422 19.04 -12.90 -7.52
C VAL A 422 20.08 -13.74 -6.75
N ILE A 423 20.54 -14.85 -7.33
CA ILE A 423 21.53 -15.73 -6.70
C ILE A 423 22.94 -15.17 -6.91
N ALA A 424 23.32 -14.92 -8.15
CA ALA A 424 24.69 -14.64 -8.56
C ALA A 424 25.03 -13.15 -8.57
N GLY A 425 24.04 -12.25 -8.44
CA GLY A 425 24.18 -10.81 -8.65
C GLY A 425 23.82 -10.39 -10.07
N GLU A 426 23.84 -9.07 -10.32
CA GLU A 426 23.57 -8.48 -11.63
C GLU A 426 24.52 -9.05 -12.68
N PHE A 427 23.96 -9.63 -13.74
CA PHE A 427 24.74 -9.98 -14.92
C PHE A 427 24.91 -8.71 -15.75
N PRO A 428 26.13 -8.29 -16.10
CA PRO A 428 26.32 -7.12 -16.94
C PRO A 428 25.64 -7.35 -18.29
N ASP A 429 24.63 -6.55 -18.58
CA ASP A 429 24.06 -6.49 -19.93
C ASP A 429 25.14 -6.02 -20.90
N GLU A 430 25.21 -6.62 -22.10
CA GLU A 430 26.18 -6.26 -23.14
C GLU A 430 26.14 -4.76 -23.54
N HIS A 431 25.11 -4.02 -23.11
CA HIS A 431 24.91 -2.59 -23.39
C HIS A 431 24.99 -1.67 -22.14
N SER A 432 25.11 -2.24 -20.94
CA SER A 432 25.24 -1.51 -19.69
C SER A 432 26.72 -1.49 -19.30
N GLY A 433 27.46 -0.51 -19.82
CA GLY A 433 28.89 -0.36 -19.52
C GLY A 433 29.15 -0.29 -18.01
N ASP A 434 30.13 -1.05 -17.52
CA ASP A 434 30.56 -1.00 -16.12
C ASP A 434 31.00 0.45 -15.79
N PRO A 435 30.32 1.17 -14.88
CA PRO A 435 30.71 2.53 -14.53
C PRO A 435 32.12 2.62 -13.91
N ALA A 436 32.67 1.50 -13.42
CA ALA A 436 34.03 1.41 -12.93
C ALA A 436 35.08 1.26 -14.04
N ALA A 437 34.69 0.87 -15.27
CA ALA A 437 35.60 0.69 -16.40
C ALA A 437 34.98 1.16 -17.71
N VAL A 438 35.24 2.42 -18.07
CA VAL A 438 34.69 3.05 -19.28
C VAL A 438 35.78 3.17 -20.34
N GLN A 439 35.53 2.66 -21.53
CA GLN A 439 36.41 2.86 -22.68
C GLN A 439 36.05 4.16 -23.40
N GLU A 440 37.00 5.08 -23.52
CA GLU A 440 36.86 6.34 -24.24
C GLU A 440 36.97 6.13 -25.77
N SER A 441 36.45 7.09 -26.54
CA SER A 441 36.40 7.03 -28.02
C SER A 441 37.77 6.97 -28.70
N ASP A 442 38.85 7.30 -27.99
CA ASP A 442 40.22 7.25 -28.47
C ASP A 442 40.95 5.94 -28.11
N GLY A 443 40.24 4.97 -27.52
CA GLY A 443 40.80 3.68 -27.10
C GLY A 443 41.44 3.72 -25.71
N ALA A 444 41.38 4.85 -25.00
CA ALA A 444 41.79 4.95 -23.61
C ALA A 444 40.79 4.27 -22.67
N TRP A 445 41.28 3.72 -21.56
CA TRP A 445 40.44 3.21 -20.49
C TRP A 445 40.41 4.20 -19.32
N LEU A 446 39.22 4.60 -18.89
CA LEU A 446 39.00 5.31 -17.64
C LEU A 446 38.54 4.30 -16.59
N LEU A 447 39.39 4.05 -15.61
CA LEU A 447 39.22 3.00 -14.60
C LEU A 447 39.08 3.61 -13.21
N ASP A 448 38.17 3.07 -12.40
CA ASP A 448 38.14 3.32 -10.96
C ASP A 448 39.36 2.67 -10.31
N ALA A 449 40.07 3.43 -9.48
CA ALA A 449 41.32 2.96 -8.88
C ALA A 449 41.11 1.86 -7.82
N SER A 450 39.87 1.60 -7.38
CA SER A 450 39.52 0.49 -6.48
C SER A 450 39.38 -0.87 -7.17
N LEU A 451 39.38 -0.91 -8.51
CA LEU A 451 39.26 -2.15 -9.28
C LEU A 451 40.35 -3.17 -8.91
N ASP A 452 39.96 -4.46 -8.85
CA ASP A 452 40.88 -5.57 -8.65
C ASP A 452 41.93 -5.60 -9.76
N LEU A 453 43.20 -5.72 -9.38
CA LEU A 453 44.31 -5.64 -10.33
C LEU A 453 44.21 -6.70 -11.43
N ARG A 454 43.77 -7.91 -11.12
CA ARG A 454 43.61 -9.01 -12.11
C ARG A 454 42.50 -8.71 -13.10
N ARG A 455 41.43 -8.03 -12.65
CA ARG A 455 40.35 -7.56 -13.53
C ARG A 455 40.87 -6.50 -14.49
N VAL A 456 41.70 -5.58 -14.01
CA VAL A 456 42.36 -4.56 -14.84
C VAL A 456 43.31 -5.18 -15.85
N GLU A 457 44.10 -6.17 -15.46
CA GLU A 457 44.97 -6.92 -16.38
C GLU A 457 44.17 -7.60 -17.50
N HIS A 458 42.99 -8.15 -17.18
CA HIS A 458 42.11 -8.75 -18.16
C HIS A 458 41.52 -7.72 -19.15
N LEU A 459 41.08 -6.56 -18.64
CA LEU A 459 40.53 -5.46 -19.45
C LEU A 459 41.58 -4.86 -20.38
N LEU A 460 42.80 -4.70 -19.89
CA LEU A 460 43.91 -4.09 -20.65
C LEU A 460 44.63 -5.11 -21.54
N GLY A 461 44.48 -6.42 -21.29
CA GLY A 461 45.20 -7.47 -22.02
C GLY A 461 46.71 -7.53 -21.71
N HIS A 462 47.16 -6.84 -20.66
CA HIS A 462 48.55 -6.77 -20.21
C HIS A 462 48.66 -7.28 -18.78
N ARG A 463 49.70 -8.07 -18.48
CA ARG A 463 50.07 -8.41 -17.10
C ARG A 463 50.90 -7.30 -16.51
N LEU A 464 50.51 -6.83 -15.33
CA LEU A 464 51.20 -5.78 -14.59
C LEU A 464 52.11 -6.47 -13.59
N SER A 465 53.42 -6.43 -13.82
CA SER A 465 54.42 -7.08 -12.96
C SER A 465 54.29 -6.60 -11.51
N SER A 466 53.87 -7.49 -10.60
CA SER A 466 53.80 -7.24 -9.15
C SER A 466 54.47 -8.38 -8.39
N ASP A 467 55.61 -8.12 -7.75
CA ASP A 467 56.27 -9.08 -6.84
C ASP A 467 55.53 -9.20 -5.50
N ASP A 468 54.75 -8.18 -5.13
CA ASP A 468 53.87 -8.15 -3.96
C ASP A 468 52.42 -8.15 -4.45
N GLY A 469 51.63 -9.19 -4.14
CA GLY A 469 50.27 -9.35 -4.68
C GLY A 469 49.30 -8.23 -4.27
N PHE A 470 49.20 -7.18 -5.07
CA PHE A 470 48.27 -6.08 -4.83
C PHE A 470 46.83 -6.49 -5.13
N ALA A 471 45.92 -6.10 -4.23
CA ALA A 471 44.50 -6.32 -4.40
C ALA A 471 43.85 -5.32 -5.37
N SER A 472 44.40 -4.11 -5.57
CA SER A 472 43.76 -3.04 -6.35
C SER A 472 44.71 -2.23 -7.22
N LEU A 473 44.14 -1.58 -8.24
CA LEU A 473 44.84 -0.69 -9.16
C LEU A 473 45.50 0.51 -8.46
N ALA A 474 44.85 1.09 -7.44
CA ALA A 474 45.42 2.18 -6.64
C ALA A 474 46.70 1.75 -5.92
N GLY A 475 46.73 0.53 -5.38
CA GLY A 475 47.92 -0.02 -4.71
C GLY A 475 49.10 -0.16 -5.65
N TYR A 476 48.84 -0.64 -6.87
CA TYR A 476 49.85 -0.72 -7.93
C TYR A 476 50.44 0.65 -8.27
N VAL A 477 49.60 1.67 -8.47
CA VAL A 477 50.04 3.03 -8.81
C VAL A 477 50.86 3.68 -7.69
N LEU A 478 50.44 3.53 -6.43
CA LEU A 478 51.16 4.07 -5.28
C LEU A 478 52.57 3.50 -5.15
N GLN A 479 52.74 2.20 -5.41
CA GLN A 479 54.06 1.57 -5.39
C GLN A 479 54.94 2.08 -6.53
N GLN A 480 54.40 2.15 -7.75
CA GLN A 480 55.17 2.61 -8.92
C GLN A 480 55.64 4.06 -8.77
N LEU A 481 54.82 4.92 -8.18
CA LEU A 481 55.19 6.33 -7.95
C LEU A 481 56.05 6.52 -6.70
N GLY A 482 56.00 5.62 -5.72
CA GLY A 482 56.78 5.69 -4.47
C GLY A 482 56.45 6.90 -3.59
N ARG A 483 55.38 7.62 -3.90
CA ARG A 483 54.89 8.82 -3.19
C ARG A 483 53.37 8.92 -3.36
N LEU A 484 52.74 9.78 -2.57
CA LEU A 484 51.34 10.15 -2.79
C LEU A 484 51.21 10.89 -4.15
N PRO A 485 50.37 10.42 -5.07
CA PRO A 485 50.15 11.09 -6.35
C PRO A 485 49.31 12.35 -6.22
N VAL A 486 49.41 13.20 -7.24
CA VAL A 486 48.49 14.31 -7.48
C VAL A 486 47.79 14.13 -8.83
N ALA A 487 46.59 14.71 -8.99
CA ALA A 487 45.90 14.69 -10.26
C ALA A 487 46.78 15.30 -11.38
N GLY A 488 46.89 14.59 -12.50
CA GLY A 488 47.78 14.90 -13.62
C GLY A 488 49.14 14.17 -13.57
N ASP A 489 49.46 13.42 -12.50
CA ASP A 489 50.66 12.58 -12.48
C ASP A 489 50.56 11.48 -13.53
N ARG A 490 51.66 11.28 -14.28
CA ARG A 490 51.76 10.28 -15.34
C ARG A 490 53.00 9.41 -15.16
N PHE A 491 52.85 8.10 -15.38
CA PHE A 491 53.96 7.17 -15.44
C PHE A 491 53.72 6.11 -16.49
N THR A 492 54.78 5.42 -16.92
CA THR A 492 54.70 4.34 -17.92
C THR A 492 55.18 3.06 -17.30
N SER A 493 54.42 1.99 -17.50
CA SER A 493 54.73 0.65 -17.00
C SER A 493 54.20 -0.40 -17.96
N GLU A 494 54.99 -1.44 -18.24
CA GLU A 494 54.60 -2.60 -19.07
C GLU A 494 53.96 -2.25 -20.44
N GLY A 495 54.42 -1.15 -21.06
CA GLY A 495 53.91 -0.69 -22.36
C GLY A 495 52.58 0.08 -22.29
N LEU A 496 52.15 0.48 -21.08
CA LEU A 496 50.96 1.28 -20.82
C LEU A 496 51.36 2.59 -20.13
N GLN A 497 50.71 3.68 -20.50
CA GLN A 497 50.82 4.96 -19.82
C GLN A 497 49.61 5.15 -18.90
N PHE A 498 49.90 5.33 -17.62
CA PHE A 498 48.91 5.59 -16.57
C PHE A 498 48.92 7.08 -16.25
N GLU A 499 47.74 7.67 -16.13
CA GLU A 499 47.50 9.05 -15.72
C GLU A 499 46.50 9.09 -14.58
N VAL A 500 46.86 9.78 -13.49
CA VAL A 500 45.94 10.03 -12.37
C VAL A 500 44.99 11.14 -12.76
N VAL A 501 43.71 10.83 -12.93
CA VAL A 501 42.70 11.81 -13.37
C VAL A 501 42.09 12.55 -12.19
N ALA A 502 41.75 11.82 -11.13
CA ALA A 502 41.08 12.36 -9.96
C ALA A 502 41.62 11.76 -8.67
N MET A 503 41.69 12.60 -7.64
CA MET A 503 42.09 12.26 -6.29
C MET A 503 40.96 12.66 -5.34
N ASP A 504 40.61 11.78 -4.41
CA ASP A 504 39.73 12.07 -3.29
C ASP A 504 40.55 12.09 -1.99
N GLY A 505 40.93 13.28 -1.55
CA GLY A 505 41.86 13.47 -0.44
C GLY A 505 43.21 12.80 -0.71
N ALA A 506 43.51 11.72 0.02
CA ALA A 506 44.73 10.93 -0.14
C ALA A 506 44.54 9.66 -1.00
N ARG A 507 43.32 9.39 -1.48
CA ARG A 507 42.99 8.21 -2.28
C ARG A 507 42.94 8.56 -3.76
N ILE A 508 43.45 7.66 -4.60
CA ILE A 508 43.27 7.76 -6.04
C ILE A 508 41.83 7.36 -6.35
N GLU A 509 41.09 8.20 -7.06
CA GLU A 509 39.70 7.93 -7.41
C GLU A 509 39.63 7.32 -8.81
N ARG A 510 40.26 7.96 -9.80
CA ARG A 510 40.25 7.52 -11.21
C ARG A 510 41.59 7.60 -11.88
N LEU A 511 41.83 6.61 -12.75
CA LEU A 511 43.01 6.48 -13.56
C LEU A 511 42.63 6.36 -15.03
N ARG A 512 43.36 7.06 -15.88
CA ARG A 512 43.28 6.92 -17.33
C ARG A 512 44.47 6.12 -17.81
N VAL A 513 44.21 5.06 -18.57
CA VAL A 513 45.23 4.14 -19.07
C VAL A 513 45.18 4.13 -20.59
N VAL A 514 46.32 4.38 -21.23
CA VAL A 514 46.47 4.30 -22.69
C VAL A 514 47.63 3.39 -23.06
N PRO A 515 47.59 2.72 -24.23
CA PRO A 515 48.79 2.10 -24.79
C PRO A 515 49.90 3.13 -24.91
N ALA A 516 51.08 2.85 -24.35
CA ALA A 516 52.22 3.75 -24.52
C ALA A 516 52.60 3.75 -26.01
N ALA A 517 52.52 4.91 -26.65
CA ALA A 517 53.04 5.06 -28.01
C ALA A 517 54.55 4.76 -27.99
N GLY A 518 54.96 3.74 -28.76
CA GLY A 518 56.36 3.35 -28.92
C GLY A 518 57.21 4.40 -29.62
#